data_AF-A0A1I4A010-F1
#
_entry.id   AF-A0A1I4A010-F1
#
_cell.length_a   1.000
_cell.length_b   1.000
_cell.length_c   1.000
_cell.angle_alpha   90.00
_cell.angle_beta   90.00
_cell.angle_gamma   90.00
#
_symmetry.space_group_name_H-M   'P 1'
#
loop_
_entity.id
_entity.type
_entity.pdbx_description
1 polymer ?
#
loop_
_entity_poly.entity_id
_entity_poly.type
_entity_poly.pdbx_seq_one_letter_code
_entity_poly.pdbx_strand_id
1 'polypeptide(L)'
;MTGKLYLCATPIGNLGDITERVLECLRSVDVIAAEDTRNSKKLLTHFDIHVPMTSYHEFNKYEKADQLVNDMLGGKNIALITDAGTPAISDPGEVLVAKCAEAGVPVTSLPGSSAVITALTLSGLSTRRFCFEGFLSRENKERKEILSDLIDELRTIVLYESPHHLKITLKDLYKTLGDRKIALCRELTKRYEDVQRTTLSEAIDFYEQNDPRGEYVLVIEGKSRDAKKEEERLQFEDMSIADHVEFYIQQGMDKKEAMKCAAKDRGVSKRDIYNALL
;
A
#
# COMPACT_ATOMS: atom_id res chain seq x y z
N MET A 1 -22.64 25.52 16.96
CA MET A 1 -21.94 25.27 15.68
C MET A 1 -21.46 23.84 15.70
N THR A 2 -21.55 23.12 14.59
CA THR A 2 -21.02 21.75 14.46
C THR A 2 -19.51 21.76 14.65
N GLY A 3 -19.00 20.81 15.43
CA GLY A 3 -17.58 20.60 15.64
C GLY A 3 -16.92 19.88 14.45
N LYS A 4 -15.65 19.53 14.59
CA LYS A 4 -14.83 19.02 13.49
C LYS A 4 -13.98 17.82 13.92
N LEU A 5 -13.81 16.88 12.98
CA LEU A 5 -12.83 15.79 13.11
C LEU A 5 -11.47 16.23 12.54
N TYR A 6 -10.41 16.03 13.32
CA TYR A 6 -9.03 16.27 12.94
C TYR A 6 -8.27 14.93 12.89
N LEU A 7 -7.80 14.53 11.71
CA LEU A 7 -6.94 13.35 11.55
C LEU A 7 -5.50 13.78 11.83
N CYS A 8 -4.94 13.35 12.96
CA CYS A 8 -3.64 13.80 13.45
C CYS A 8 -2.60 12.70 13.28
N ALA A 9 -1.68 12.87 12.32
CA ALA A 9 -0.58 11.92 12.13
C ALA A 9 0.38 11.92 13.34
N THR A 10 0.63 10.74 13.91
CA THR A 10 1.56 10.51 15.02
C THR A 10 2.91 10.01 14.49
N PRO A 11 4.01 10.18 15.26
CA PRO A 11 5.30 9.62 14.88
C PRO A 11 5.30 8.11 14.63
N ILE A 12 6.17 7.64 13.73
CA ILE A 12 6.35 6.20 13.41
C ILE A 12 7.56 5.56 14.13
N GLY A 13 8.21 6.28 15.04
CA GLY A 13 9.37 5.78 15.77
C GLY A 13 10.17 6.85 16.50
N ASN A 14 10.22 8.07 15.96
CA ASN A 14 10.91 9.20 16.56
C ASN A 14 9.96 10.34 16.94
N LEU A 15 9.89 10.66 18.22
CA LEU A 15 8.99 11.70 18.74
C LEU A 15 9.20 13.08 18.08
N GLY A 16 10.38 13.36 17.55
CA GLY A 16 10.68 14.59 16.81
C GLY A 16 9.95 14.74 15.48
N ASP A 17 9.33 13.69 14.95
CA ASP A 17 8.62 13.72 13.66
C ASP A 17 7.16 14.20 13.76
N ILE A 18 6.68 14.52 14.97
CA ILE A 18 5.37 15.14 15.14
C ILE A 18 5.42 16.60 14.69
N THR A 19 4.37 17.06 14.01
CA THR A 19 4.32 18.45 13.53
C THR A 19 3.77 19.39 14.60
N GLU A 20 4.21 20.65 14.59
CA GLU A 20 3.70 21.66 15.54
C GLU A 20 2.17 21.82 15.42
N ARG A 21 1.64 21.77 14.19
CA ARG A 21 0.19 21.87 13.96
C ARG A 21 -0.59 20.73 14.60
N VAL A 22 -0.02 19.52 14.65
CA VAL A 22 -0.62 18.38 15.37
C VAL A 22 -0.59 18.65 16.87
N LEU A 23 0.53 19.12 17.42
CA LEU A 23 0.63 19.45 18.85
C LEU A 23 -0.36 20.54 19.26
N GLU A 24 -0.46 21.63 18.50
CA GLU A 24 -1.46 22.69 18.70
C GLU A 24 -2.90 22.13 18.66
N CYS A 25 -3.21 21.30 17.66
CA CYS A 25 -4.52 20.68 17.55
C CYS A 25 -4.84 19.79 18.76
N LEU A 26 -3.95 18.88 19.14
CA LEU A 26 -4.12 17.97 20.27
C LEU A 26 -4.27 18.70 21.63
N ARG A 27 -3.74 19.92 21.77
CA ARG A 27 -3.94 20.78 22.96
C ARG A 27 -5.29 21.52 22.96
N SER A 28 -5.93 21.65 21.80
CA SER A 28 -7.09 22.53 21.59
C SER A 28 -8.43 21.79 21.44
N VAL A 29 -8.41 20.51 21.06
CA VAL A 29 -9.63 19.70 20.87
C VAL A 29 -10.26 19.30 22.21
N ASP A 30 -11.55 18.96 22.18
CA ASP A 30 -12.30 18.58 23.39
C ASP A 30 -12.02 17.14 23.81
N VAL A 31 -11.72 16.26 22.85
CA VAL A 31 -11.37 14.86 23.12
C VAL A 31 -10.40 14.32 22.06
N ILE A 32 -9.55 13.37 22.46
CA ILE A 32 -8.68 12.62 21.57
C ILE A 32 -9.21 11.18 21.48
N ALA A 33 -9.64 10.76 20.30
CA ALA A 33 -9.94 9.37 19.98
C ALA A 33 -8.64 8.66 19.59
N ALA A 34 -8.26 7.62 20.33
CA ALA A 34 -6.99 6.91 20.16
C ALA A 34 -7.19 5.41 20.02
N GLU A 35 -6.39 4.78 19.15
CA GLU A 35 -6.38 3.33 18.94
C GLU A 35 -6.01 2.55 20.21
N ASP A 36 -4.78 2.72 20.72
CA ASP A 36 -4.39 2.29 22.06
C ASP A 36 -4.11 3.51 22.96
N THR A 37 -5.04 3.78 23.88
CA THR A 37 -4.91 4.86 24.88
C THR A 37 -3.68 4.71 25.77
N ARG A 38 -3.15 3.50 25.99
CA ARG A 38 -1.95 3.26 26.81
C ARG A 38 -0.69 3.69 26.05
N ASN A 39 -0.63 3.41 24.76
CA ASN A 39 0.46 3.86 23.89
C ASN A 39 0.41 5.38 23.73
N SER A 40 -0.76 5.90 23.36
CA SER A 40 -1.01 7.33 23.17
C SER A 40 -0.74 8.15 24.43
N LYS A 41 -0.99 7.60 25.64
CA LYS A 41 -0.66 8.27 26.90
C LYS A 41 0.82 8.64 27.01
N LYS A 42 1.74 7.81 26.50
CA LYS A 42 3.18 8.10 26.52
C LYS A 42 3.51 9.31 25.64
N LEU A 43 2.93 9.35 24.44
CA LEU A 43 3.06 10.47 23.50
C LEU A 43 2.54 11.77 24.13
N LEU A 44 1.31 11.77 24.64
CA LEU A 44 0.71 12.96 25.24
C LEU A 44 1.46 13.44 26.48
N THR A 45 1.96 12.50 27.31
CA THR A 45 2.77 12.85 28.49
C THR A 45 4.08 13.51 28.08
N HIS A 46 4.75 13.03 27.02
CA HIS A 46 5.99 13.63 26.53
C HIS A 46 5.82 15.09 26.08
N PHE A 47 4.66 15.41 25.47
CA PHE A 47 4.36 16.75 24.96
C PHE A 47 3.51 17.62 25.90
N ASP A 48 3.32 17.17 27.15
CA ASP A 48 2.55 17.85 28.19
C ASP A 48 1.09 18.18 27.75
N ILE A 49 0.43 17.19 27.15
CA ILE A 49 -0.96 17.30 26.67
C ILE A 49 -1.89 16.58 27.66
N HIS A 50 -2.94 17.28 28.10
CA HIS A 50 -3.86 16.81 29.15
C HIS A 50 -5.31 16.64 28.68
N VAL A 51 -5.57 16.79 27.38
CA VAL A 51 -6.90 16.61 26.80
C VAL A 51 -7.39 15.18 27.05
N PRO A 52 -8.66 14.98 27.44
CA PRO A 52 -9.19 13.64 27.73
C PRO A 52 -9.12 12.74 26.49
N MET A 53 -8.77 11.47 26.72
CA MET A 53 -8.74 10.45 25.68
C MET A 53 -9.94 9.52 25.78
N THR A 54 -10.37 9.01 24.63
CA THR A 54 -11.28 7.87 24.52
C THR A 54 -10.70 6.83 23.58
N SER A 55 -10.96 5.54 23.84
CA SER A 55 -10.55 4.48 22.91
C SER A 55 -11.41 4.49 21.64
N TYR A 56 -10.77 4.24 20.51
CA TYR A 56 -11.38 4.01 19.20
C TYR A 56 -10.52 3.03 18.40
N HIS A 57 -10.91 1.76 18.38
CA HIS A 57 -10.11 0.66 17.82
C HIS A 57 -11.00 -0.33 17.03
N GLU A 58 -10.39 -1.29 16.35
CA GLU A 58 -11.05 -2.22 15.43
C GLU A 58 -12.33 -2.87 16.00
N PHE A 59 -12.31 -3.30 17.27
CA PHE A 59 -13.43 -3.99 17.91
C PHE A 59 -14.64 -3.11 18.28
N ASN A 60 -14.48 -1.78 18.36
CA ASN A 60 -15.56 -0.87 18.75
C ASN A 60 -15.85 0.21 17.68
N LYS A 61 -15.19 0.14 16.52
CA LYS A 61 -15.14 1.22 15.53
C LYS A 61 -16.50 1.67 15.00
N TYR A 62 -17.52 0.81 14.98
CA TYR A 62 -18.86 1.15 14.52
C TYR A 62 -19.66 1.91 15.59
N GLU A 63 -19.91 1.27 16.74
CA GLU A 63 -20.66 1.87 17.85
C GLU A 63 -20.00 3.16 18.33
N LYS A 64 -18.67 3.13 18.48
CA LYS A 64 -17.93 4.29 18.96
C LYS A 64 -17.92 5.43 17.95
N ALA A 65 -17.92 5.14 16.65
CA ALA A 65 -18.01 6.19 15.64
C ALA A 65 -19.34 6.92 15.69
N ASP A 66 -20.46 6.21 15.92
CA ASP A 66 -21.77 6.86 16.07
C ASP A 66 -21.80 7.80 17.28
N GLN A 67 -21.19 7.40 18.39
CA GLN A 67 -21.03 8.27 19.55
C GLN A 67 -20.21 9.53 19.22
N LEU A 68 -19.04 9.36 18.60
CA LEU A 68 -18.14 10.47 18.28
C LEU A 68 -18.75 11.44 17.25
N VAL A 69 -19.49 10.93 16.27
CA VAL A 69 -20.22 11.76 15.30
C VAL A 69 -21.29 12.60 16.00
N ASN A 70 -22.07 12.00 16.90
CA ASN A 70 -23.07 12.75 17.68
C ASN A 70 -22.42 13.82 18.57
N ASP A 71 -21.28 13.52 19.18
CA ASP A 71 -20.49 14.49 19.95
C ASP A 71 -20.06 15.68 19.08
N MET A 72 -19.61 15.43 17.84
CA MET A 72 -19.24 16.49 16.89
C MET A 72 -20.45 17.29 16.39
N LEU A 73 -21.59 16.64 16.14
CA LEU A 73 -22.85 17.34 15.85
C LEU A 73 -23.29 18.24 17.02
N GLY A 74 -23.00 17.82 18.25
CA GLY A 74 -23.17 18.62 19.47
C GLY A 74 -22.17 19.77 19.63
N GLY A 75 -21.18 19.88 18.74
CA GLY A 75 -20.23 21.00 18.70
C GLY A 75 -18.82 20.69 19.19
N LYS A 76 -18.53 19.46 19.61
CA LYS A 76 -17.17 19.08 20.07
C LYS A 76 -16.20 18.94 18.90
N ASN A 77 -14.99 19.40 19.09
CA ASN A 77 -13.85 19.11 18.23
C ASN A 77 -13.14 17.85 18.71
N ILE A 78 -12.86 16.93 17.78
CA ILE A 78 -12.27 15.63 18.10
C ILE A 78 -11.02 15.43 17.25
N ALA A 79 -9.90 15.07 17.89
CA ALA A 79 -8.74 14.57 17.17
C ALA A 79 -8.77 13.03 17.15
N LEU A 80 -8.53 12.44 15.98
CA LEU A 80 -8.27 11.02 15.83
C LEU A 80 -6.76 10.82 15.68
N ILE A 81 -6.20 9.90 16.47
CA ILE A 81 -4.81 9.43 16.36
C ILE A 81 -4.78 7.89 16.28
N THR A 82 -3.81 7.37 15.53
CA THR A 82 -3.42 5.95 15.54
C THR A 82 -2.12 5.79 16.34
N ASP A 83 -1.75 4.55 16.65
CA ASP A 83 -0.54 4.23 17.39
C ASP A 83 0.73 4.71 16.71
N ALA A 84 0.75 4.73 15.37
CA ALA A 84 1.87 5.24 14.58
C ALA A 84 1.43 5.67 13.17
N GLY A 85 1.83 6.87 12.76
CA GLY A 85 1.63 7.37 11.40
C GLY A 85 0.29 8.07 11.17
N THR A 86 -0.18 8.05 9.92
CA THR A 86 -1.38 8.75 9.49
C THR A 86 -2.65 7.93 9.79
N PRO A 87 -3.61 8.45 10.58
CA PRO A 87 -4.88 7.80 10.82
C PRO A 87 -5.70 7.54 9.55
N ALA A 88 -6.60 6.56 9.62
CA ALA A 88 -7.44 6.07 8.54
C ALA A 88 -6.68 5.36 7.40
N ILE A 89 -5.44 4.93 7.63
CA ILE A 89 -4.66 4.14 6.66
C ILE A 89 -4.32 2.78 7.28
N SER A 90 -4.99 1.72 6.80
CA SER A 90 -4.85 0.36 7.36
C SER A 90 -5.17 0.30 8.87
N ASP A 91 -6.11 1.13 9.32
CA ASP A 91 -6.50 1.29 10.72
C ASP A 91 -8.02 1.60 10.81
N PRO A 92 -8.64 1.57 12.01
CA PRO A 92 -10.09 1.68 12.15
C PRO A 92 -10.66 3.07 11.80
N GLY A 93 -9.81 4.09 11.61
CA GLY A 93 -10.17 5.47 11.33
C GLY A 93 -10.99 5.67 10.06
N GLU A 94 -10.88 4.77 9.08
CA GLU A 94 -11.65 4.84 7.82
C GLU A 94 -13.18 4.88 8.09
N VAL A 95 -13.64 4.13 9.09
CA VAL A 95 -15.06 4.01 9.43
C VAL A 95 -15.58 5.33 10.03
N LEU A 96 -14.79 5.98 10.90
CA LEU A 96 -15.17 7.27 11.48
C LEU A 96 -15.22 8.36 10.42
N VAL A 97 -14.25 8.39 9.50
CA VAL A 97 -14.23 9.37 8.40
C VAL A 97 -15.46 9.22 7.50
N ALA A 98 -15.81 7.99 7.13
CA ALA A 98 -17.00 7.70 6.33
C ALA A 98 -18.29 8.18 7.02
N LYS A 99 -18.48 7.83 8.30
CA LYS A 99 -19.64 8.26 9.09
C LYS A 99 -19.70 9.78 9.26
N CYS A 100 -18.57 10.47 9.41
CA CYS A 100 -18.53 11.92 9.42
C CYS A 100 -19.01 12.52 8.10
N ALA A 101 -18.56 11.97 6.97
CA ALA A 101 -18.97 12.43 5.65
C ALA A 101 -20.48 12.23 5.43
N GLU A 102 -21.04 11.09 5.83
CA GLU A 102 -22.48 10.81 5.78
C GLU A 102 -23.29 11.79 6.63
N ALA A 103 -22.80 12.14 7.82
CA ALA A 103 -23.48 13.05 8.75
C ALA A 103 -23.23 14.54 8.48
N GLY A 104 -22.43 14.88 7.47
CA GLY A 104 -22.04 16.27 7.18
C GLY A 104 -21.13 16.91 8.24
N VAL A 105 -20.43 16.10 9.04
CA VAL A 105 -19.42 16.57 9.99
C VAL A 105 -18.15 16.94 9.21
N PRO A 106 -17.63 18.18 9.34
CA PRO A 106 -16.38 18.55 8.71
C PRO A 106 -15.22 17.67 9.16
N VAL A 107 -14.42 17.21 8.20
CA VAL A 107 -13.19 16.44 8.46
C VAL A 107 -12.01 17.21 7.87
N THR A 108 -10.87 17.22 8.57
CA THR A 108 -9.60 17.71 8.01
C THR A 108 -8.46 16.81 8.45
N SER A 109 -7.41 16.73 7.64
CA SER A 109 -6.21 15.97 7.94
C SER A 109 -5.04 16.92 8.22
N LEU A 110 -4.27 16.57 9.25
CA LEU A 110 -3.02 17.22 9.58
C LEU A 110 -1.88 16.36 9.02
N PRO A 111 -1.16 16.84 7.98
CA PRO A 111 -0.02 16.12 7.42
C PRO A 111 1.02 15.80 8.48
N GLY A 112 1.68 14.66 8.31
CA GLY A 112 2.76 14.20 9.18
C GLY A 112 3.32 12.86 8.71
N SER A 113 3.82 12.08 9.66
CA SER A 113 4.56 10.84 9.39
C SER A 113 3.72 9.78 8.67
N SER A 114 4.28 9.17 7.63
CA SER A 114 3.72 8.02 6.92
C SER A 114 4.83 7.03 6.58
N ALA A 115 4.75 5.80 7.10
CA ALA A 115 5.77 4.79 6.85
C ALA A 115 5.81 4.36 5.38
N VAL A 116 4.65 4.25 4.70
CA VAL A 116 4.56 3.95 3.26
C VAL A 116 5.35 4.96 2.43
N ILE A 117 5.10 6.26 2.64
CA ILE A 117 5.74 7.32 1.85
C ILE A 117 7.23 7.41 2.18
N THR A 118 7.58 7.31 3.47
CA THR A 118 8.98 7.32 3.92
C THR A 118 9.77 6.17 3.28
N ALA A 119 9.26 4.94 3.37
CA ALA A 119 9.87 3.77 2.74
C ALA A 119 10.00 3.92 1.22
N LEU A 120 8.93 4.37 0.55
CA LEU A 120 8.92 4.56 -0.90
C LEU A 120 10.02 5.53 -1.34
N THR A 121 10.18 6.66 -0.65
CA THR A 121 11.23 7.64 -0.96
C THR A 121 12.65 7.12 -0.68
N LEU A 122 12.81 6.27 0.34
CA LEU A 122 14.10 5.65 0.66
C LEU A 122 14.44 4.48 -0.27
N SER A 123 13.45 3.81 -0.87
CA SER A 123 13.63 2.55 -1.61
C SER A 123 14.61 2.64 -2.79
N GLY A 124 14.71 3.80 -3.44
CA GLY A 124 15.41 3.95 -4.72
C GLY A 124 14.66 3.38 -5.93
N LEU A 125 13.40 2.93 -5.74
CA LEU A 125 12.51 2.50 -6.81
C LEU A 125 11.65 3.66 -7.34
N SER A 126 10.96 3.43 -8.46
CA SER A 126 10.13 4.46 -9.09
C SER A 126 8.98 4.91 -8.19
N THR A 127 8.99 6.17 -7.78
CA THR A 127 7.92 6.78 -6.98
C THR A 127 6.79 7.41 -7.81
N ARG A 128 6.91 7.39 -9.15
CA ARG A 128 5.97 8.08 -10.06
C ARG A 128 4.53 7.56 -9.93
N ARG A 129 4.37 6.25 -9.77
CA ARG A 129 3.10 5.57 -9.52
C ARG A 129 3.40 4.35 -8.67
N PHE A 130 2.60 4.15 -7.62
CA PHE A 130 2.72 3.00 -6.74
C PHE A 130 1.32 2.49 -6.37
N CYS A 131 1.25 1.27 -5.87
CA CYS A 131 0.12 0.75 -5.11
C CYS A 131 0.58 0.41 -3.69
N PHE A 132 -0.35 0.48 -2.75
CA PHE A 132 -0.13 0.12 -1.36
C PHE A 132 -1.18 -0.92 -0.98
N GLU A 133 -0.74 -2.10 -0.56
CA GLU A 133 -1.65 -3.21 -0.22
C GLU A 133 -1.77 -3.42 1.29
N GLY A 134 -1.21 -2.52 2.11
CA GLY A 134 -1.21 -2.71 3.57
C GLY A 134 -0.50 -3.99 3.98
N PHE A 135 -1.11 -4.72 4.92
CA PHE A 135 -0.67 -6.06 5.31
C PHE A 135 -1.39 -7.10 4.45
N LEU A 136 -0.65 -8.07 3.92
CA LEU A 136 -1.27 -9.20 3.24
C LEU A 136 -2.19 -9.99 4.18
N SER A 137 -3.34 -10.41 3.66
CA SER A 137 -4.33 -11.17 4.43
C SER A 137 -3.70 -12.43 5.06
N ARG A 138 -4.19 -12.77 6.25
CA ARG A 138 -3.87 -14.03 6.93
C ARG A 138 -4.67 -15.20 6.36
N GLU A 139 -5.74 -14.92 5.64
CA GLU A 139 -6.56 -15.94 4.99
C GLU A 139 -5.89 -16.40 3.68
N ASN A 140 -5.56 -17.69 3.61
CA ASN A 140 -4.81 -18.25 2.48
C ASN A 140 -5.46 -18.03 1.10
N LYS A 141 -6.79 -17.94 1.03
CA LYS A 141 -7.52 -17.72 -0.23
C LYS A 141 -7.35 -16.27 -0.69
N GLU A 142 -7.73 -15.32 0.16
CA GLU A 142 -7.61 -13.88 -0.12
C GLU A 142 -6.15 -13.48 -0.38
N ARG A 143 -5.21 -14.00 0.41
CA ARG A 143 -3.78 -13.78 0.19
C ARG A 143 -3.32 -14.18 -1.21
N LYS A 144 -3.79 -15.33 -1.72
CA LYS A 144 -3.45 -15.79 -3.07
C LYS A 144 -4.09 -14.93 -4.15
N GLU A 145 -5.31 -14.46 -3.94
CA GLU A 145 -6.01 -13.56 -4.85
C GLU A 145 -5.24 -12.24 -4.97
N ILE A 146 -4.90 -11.60 -3.85
CA ILE A 146 -4.09 -10.37 -3.82
C ILE A 146 -2.75 -10.59 -4.54
N LEU A 147 -2.01 -11.67 -4.22
CA LEU A 147 -0.72 -11.95 -4.85
C LEU A 147 -0.84 -12.18 -6.37
N SER A 148 -1.94 -12.78 -6.82
CA SER A 148 -2.22 -12.99 -8.25
C SER A 148 -2.41 -11.66 -8.98
N ASP A 149 -3.11 -10.71 -8.39
CA ASP A 149 -3.33 -9.38 -8.97
C ASP A 149 -2.02 -8.60 -9.16
N LEU A 150 -1.01 -8.88 -8.33
CA LEU A 150 0.30 -8.24 -8.36
C LEU A 150 1.24 -8.79 -9.45
N ILE A 151 0.91 -9.91 -10.11
CA ILE A 151 1.76 -10.54 -11.14
C ILE A 151 2.04 -9.56 -12.27
N ASP A 152 1.02 -8.86 -12.77
CA ASP A 152 1.15 -7.92 -13.89
C ASP A 152 1.22 -6.45 -13.47
N GLU A 153 1.32 -6.18 -12.17
CA GLU A 153 1.40 -4.82 -11.66
C GLU A 153 2.70 -4.15 -12.11
N LEU A 154 2.57 -3.05 -12.84
CA LEU A 154 3.67 -2.27 -13.42
C LEU A 154 4.16 -1.16 -12.49
N ARG A 155 3.37 -0.79 -11.48
CA ARG A 155 3.70 0.21 -10.47
C ARG A 155 4.59 -0.40 -9.40
N THR A 156 5.30 0.45 -8.66
CA THR A 156 5.96 0.01 -7.43
C THR A 156 4.92 -0.46 -6.43
N ILE A 157 5.16 -1.59 -5.77
CA ILE A 157 4.24 -2.20 -4.81
C ILE A 157 4.80 -1.93 -3.41
N VAL A 158 3.97 -1.46 -2.49
CA VAL A 158 4.35 -1.24 -1.08
C VAL A 158 3.50 -2.09 -0.16
N LEU A 159 4.15 -2.85 0.73
CA LEU A 159 3.52 -3.70 1.73
C LEU A 159 4.04 -3.35 3.13
N TYR A 160 3.21 -3.52 4.15
CA TYR A 160 3.67 -3.64 5.52
C TYR A 160 3.87 -5.11 5.89
N GLU A 161 4.87 -5.39 6.72
CA GLU A 161 5.11 -6.75 7.18
C GLU A 161 5.67 -6.81 8.61
N SER A 162 5.18 -7.80 9.35
CA SER A 162 5.65 -8.16 10.68
C SER A 162 6.89 -9.07 10.59
N PRO A 163 7.82 -8.99 11.56
CA PRO A 163 9.06 -9.78 11.50
C PRO A 163 8.78 -11.29 11.52
N HIS A 164 7.72 -11.71 12.22
CA HIS A 164 7.33 -13.11 12.35
C HIS A 164 6.88 -13.74 11.03
N HIS A 165 6.39 -12.93 10.10
CA HIS A 165 5.80 -13.39 8.84
C HIS A 165 6.71 -13.12 7.64
N LEU A 166 7.73 -12.27 7.79
CA LEU A 166 8.60 -11.81 6.71
C LEU A 166 9.15 -12.96 5.85
N LYS A 167 9.69 -14.02 6.47
CA LYS A 167 10.28 -15.16 5.73
C LYS A 167 9.26 -15.85 4.82
N ILE A 168 8.01 -15.99 5.28
CA ILE A 168 6.92 -16.62 4.50
C ILE A 168 6.51 -15.69 3.37
N THR A 169 6.34 -14.40 3.67
CA THR A 169 5.97 -13.40 2.66
C THR A 169 7.01 -13.24 1.55
N LEU A 170 8.31 -13.22 1.88
CA LEU A 170 9.36 -13.18 0.85
C LEU A 170 9.28 -14.40 -0.07
N LYS A 171 9.07 -15.61 0.48
CA LYS A 171 8.93 -16.84 -0.30
C LYS A 171 7.69 -16.83 -1.21
N ASP A 172 6.55 -16.35 -0.70
CA ASP A 172 5.32 -16.22 -1.48
C ASP A 172 5.44 -15.18 -2.60
N LEU A 173 6.08 -14.05 -2.31
CA LEU A 173 6.36 -12.99 -3.28
C LEU A 173 7.30 -13.50 -4.38
N TYR A 174 8.40 -14.15 -4.03
CA TYR A 174 9.33 -14.73 -5.01
C TYR A 174 8.63 -15.76 -5.91
N LYS A 175 7.85 -16.66 -5.31
CA LYS A 175 7.11 -17.69 -6.05
C LYS A 175 6.12 -17.09 -7.05
N THR A 176 5.45 -15.99 -6.67
CA THR A 176 4.38 -15.39 -7.48
C THR A 176 4.90 -14.37 -8.49
N LEU A 177 5.84 -13.52 -8.06
CA LEU A 177 6.29 -12.34 -8.80
C LEU A 177 7.62 -12.55 -9.54
N GLY A 178 8.32 -13.65 -9.26
CA GLY A 178 9.69 -13.89 -9.70
C GLY A 178 10.70 -13.08 -8.90
N ASP A 179 11.93 -12.98 -9.42
CA ASP A 179 13.05 -12.34 -8.72
C ASP A 179 13.09 -10.81 -8.92
N ARG A 180 12.09 -10.11 -8.39
CA ARG A 180 12.01 -8.64 -8.47
C ARG A 180 12.96 -7.97 -7.49
N LYS A 181 13.40 -6.75 -7.83
CA LYS A 181 14.09 -5.89 -6.86
C LYS A 181 13.14 -5.51 -5.73
N ILE A 182 13.71 -5.42 -4.54
CA ILE A 182 13.00 -5.07 -3.31
C ILE A 182 13.89 -4.18 -2.43
N ALA A 183 13.27 -3.22 -1.75
CA ALA A 183 13.84 -2.54 -0.60
C ALA A 183 13.10 -2.96 0.67
N LEU A 184 13.82 -3.54 1.63
CA LEU A 184 13.30 -3.84 2.97
C LEU A 184 13.67 -2.67 3.88
N CYS A 185 12.67 -1.85 4.21
CA CYS A 185 12.83 -0.70 5.10
C CYS A 185 12.42 -1.11 6.51
N ARG A 186 13.39 -1.20 7.42
CA ARG A 186 13.21 -1.72 8.77
C ARG A 186 13.36 -0.62 9.80
N GLU A 187 12.48 -0.61 10.80
CA GLU A 187 12.58 0.29 11.96
C GLU A 187 12.73 1.78 11.57
N LEU A 188 11.97 2.22 10.56
CA LEU A 188 12.02 3.58 10.03
C LEU A 188 11.89 4.62 11.14
N THR A 189 12.75 5.65 11.07
CA THR A 189 12.94 6.75 12.03
C THR A 189 13.48 6.35 13.41
N LYS A 190 13.59 5.05 13.71
CA LYS A 190 14.09 4.57 15.01
C LYS A 190 15.61 4.44 15.00
N ARG A 191 16.19 4.13 16.18
CA ARG A 191 17.65 4.00 16.38
C ARG A 191 18.33 3.00 15.43
N TYR A 192 17.62 1.92 15.05
CA TYR A 192 18.14 0.85 14.20
C TYR A 192 17.53 0.86 12.80
N GLU A 193 17.17 2.04 12.29
CA GLU A 193 16.71 2.22 10.91
C GLU A 193 17.70 1.58 9.94
N ASP A 194 17.17 0.77 9.03
CA ASP A 194 17.95 0.09 8.00
C ASP A 194 17.15 -0.02 6.70
N VAL A 195 17.81 0.14 5.56
CA VAL A 195 17.21 0.05 4.23
C VAL A 195 18.06 -0.85 3.35
N GLN A 196 17.68 -2.13 3.32
CA GLN A 196 18.34 -3.13 2.48
C GLN A 196 17.72 -3.14 1.09
N ARG A 197 18.51 -2.77 0.07
CA ARG A 197 18.12 -2.83 -1.35
C ARG A 197 18.76 -4.04 -1.99
N THR A 198 17.96 -4.93 -2.56
CA THR A 198 18.37 -6.28 -2.96
C THR A 198 17.34 -6.87 -3.94
N THR A 199 17.40 -8.16 -4.22
CA THR A 199 16.35 -8.92 -4.92
C THR A 199 15.58 -9.81 -3.95
N LEU A 200 14.44 -10.35 -4.39
CA LEU A 200 13.64 -11.26 -3.57
C LEU A 200 14.43 -12.54 -3.22
N SER A 201 15.22 -13.09 -4.15
CA SER A 201 16.08 -14.26 -3.91
C SER A 201 17.15 -13.98 -2.84
N GLU A 202 17.91 -12.90 -2.99
CA GLU A 202 18.95 -12.49 -2.03
C GLU A 202 18.36 -12.16 -0.65
N ALA A 203 17.17 -11.55 -0.60
CA ALA A 203 16.47 -11.30 0.66
C ALA A 203 16.08 -12.61 1.35
N ILE A 204 15.60 -13.62 0.61
CA ILE A 204 15.29 -14.94 1.15
C ILE A 204 16.56 -15.55 1.76
N ASP A 205 17.65 -15.61 0.98
CA ASP A 205 18.92 -16.19 1.42
C ASP A 205 19.44 -15.53 2.70
N PHE A 206 19.35 -14.20 2.78
CA PHE A 206 19.75 -13.44 3.97
C PHE A 206 18.93 -13.83 5.21
N TYR A 207 17.60 -13.91 5.09
CA TYR A 207 16.72 -14.24 6.22
C TYR A 207 16.59 -15.74 6.50
N GLU A 208 17.19 -16.63 5.70
CA GLU A 208 17.42 -18.01 6.11
C GLU A 208 18.48 -18.11 7.21
N GLN A 209 19.47 -17.22 7.19
CA GLN A 209 20.57 -17.18 8.16
C GLN A 209 20.36 -16.16 9.29
N ASN A 210 19.45 -15.20 9.10
CA ASN A 210 19.18 -14.11 10.03
C ASN A 210 17.71 -14.07 10.45
N ASP A 211 17.44 -13.79 11.71
CA ASP A 211 16.06 -13.64 12.18
C ASP A 211 15.55 -12.20 12.00
N PRO A 212 14.40 -12.00 11.33
CA PRO A 212 13.78 -10.69 11.23
C PRO A 212 13.44 -10.14 12.62
N ARG A 213 13.70 -8.85 12.81
CA ARG A 213 13.31 -8.10 14.01
C ARG A 213 12.76 -6.74 13.63
N GLY A 214 11.93 -6.16 14.50
CA GLY A 214 11.32 -4.85 14.27
C GLY A 214 10.24 -4.89 13.19
N GLU A 215 9.81 -3.72 12.75
CA GLU A 215 8.73 -3.55 11.75
C GLU A 215 9.31 -3.28 10.36
N TYR A 216 8.66 -3.81 9.32
CA TYR A 216 9.10 -3.68 7.94
C TYR A 216 8.08 -2.98 7.06
N VAL A 217 8.59 -2.17 6.14
CA VAL A 217 7.90 -1.77 4.92
C VAL A 217 8.68 -2.35 3.74
N LEU A 218 8.00 -3.15 2.92
CA LEU A 218 8.57 -3.77 1.72
C LEU A 218 8.19 -2.91 0.53
N VAL A 219 9.19 -2.47 -0.24
CA VAL A 219 8.97 -1.71 -1.48
C VAL A 219 9.51 -2.54 -2.64
N ILE A 220 8.62 -3.02 -3.50
CA ILE A 220 8.91 -4.02 -4.52
C ILE A 220 8.79 -3.39 -5.90
N GLU A 221 9.70 -3.73 -6.79
CA GLU A 221 9.67 -3.29 -8.18
C GLU A 221 8.43 -3.84 -8.90
N GLY A 222 7.78 -2.99 -9.69
CA GLY A 222 6.73 -3.44 -10.60
C GLY A 222 7.30 -4.27 -11.75
N LYS A 223 6.44 -5.03 -12.43
CA LYS A 223 6.83 -5.75 -13.64
C LYS A 223 7.31 -4.76 -14.71
N SER A 224 8.42 -5.10 -15.37
CA SER A 224 8.93 -4.30 -16.48
C SER A 224 7.93 -4.29 -17.62
N ARG A 225 7.70 -3.11 -18.20
CA ARG A 225 6.87 -2.96 -19.41
C ARG A 225 7.44 -3.73 -20.60
N ASP A 226 8.76 -3.79 -20.70
CA ASP A 226 9.41 -4.47 -21.81
C ASP A 226 9.35 -5.99 -21.60
N ALA A 227 9.49 -6.47 -20.35
CA ALA A 227 9.26 -7.88 -20.03
C ALA A 227 7.82 -8.30 -20.34
N LYS A 228 6.82 -7.47 -19.98
CA LYS A 228 5.42 -7.76 -20.30
C LYS A 228 5.17 -7.85 -21.81
N LYS A 229 5.72 -6.92 -22.60
CA LYS A 229 5.61 -6.97 -24.06
C LYS A 229 6.30 -8.20 -24.65
N GLU A 230 7.44 -8.60 -24.10
CA GLU A 230 8.16 -9.78 -24.57
C GLU A 230 7.37 -11.06 -24.26
N GLU A 231 6.77 -11.18 -23.09
CA GLU A 231 5.87 -12.31 -22.76
C GLU A 231 4.64 -12.37 -23.69
N GLU A 232 4.01 -11.22 -23.94
CA GLU A 232 2.92 -11.11 -24.92
C GLU A 232 3.39 -11.54 -26.32
N ARG A 233 4.61 -11.17 -26.73
CA ARG A 233 5.19 -11.59 -28.00
C ARG A 233 5.40 -13.11 -28.06
N LEU A 234 6.01 -13.68 -27.01
CA LEU A 234 6.30 -15.11 -26.88
C LEU A 234 5.04 -15.97 -26.89
N GLN A 235 3.93 -15.47 -26.32
CA GLN A 235 2.64 -16.17 -26.33
C GLN A 235 2.17 -16.49 -27.77
N PHE A 236 2.53 -15.65 -28.73
CA PHE A 236 2.20 -15.86 -30.13
C PHE A 236 3.31 -16.60 -30.90
N GLU A 237 4.52 -16.78 -30.34
CA GLU A 237 5.60 -17.52 -31.00
C GLU A 237 5.25 -19.01 -31.18
N ASP A 238 4.52 -19.61 -30.23
CA ASP A 238 4.06 -21.01 -30.31
C ASP A 238 2.91 -21.24 -31.31
N MET A 239 2.17 -20.19 -31.67
CA MET A 239 1.18 -20.25 -32.74
C MET A 239 1.86 -20.10 -34.10
N SER A 240 1.38 -20.82 -35.12
CA SER A 240 1.80 -20.50 -36.49
C SER A 240 1.32 -19.09 -36.87
N ILE A 241 1.98 -18.47 -37.86
CA ILE A 241 1.54 -17.17 -38.37
C ILE A 241 0.12 -17.27 -38.96
N ALA A 242 -0.22 -18.41 -39.57
CA ALA A 242 -1.56 -18.70 -40.08
C ALA A 242 -2.61 -18.74 -38.96
N ASP A 243 -2.34 -19.50 -37.89
CA ASP A 243 -3.27 -19.64 -36.77
C ASP A 243 -3.47 -18.31 -36.03
N HIS A 244 -2.43 -17.49 -35.94
CA HIS A 244 -2.52 -16.17 -35.29
C HIS A 244 -3.36 -15.19 -36.11
N VAL A 245 -3.25 -15.22 -37.44
CA VAL A 245 -4.13 -14.41 -38.30
C VAL A 245 -5.57 -14.94 -38.25
N GLU A 246 -5.75 -16.26 -38.25
CA GLU A 246 -7.07 -16.89 -38.15
C GLU A 246 -7.77 -16.59 -36.81
N PHE A 247 -7.03 -16.55 -35.71
CA PHE A 247 -7.53 -16.14 -34.39
C PHE A 247 -8.22 -14.76 -34.42
N TYR A 248 -7.64 -13.79 -35.14
CA TYR A 248 -8.26 -12.46 -35.30
C TYR A 248 -9.44 -12.46 -36.28
N ILE A 249 -9.38 -13.28 -37.33
CA ILE A 249 -10.50 -13.44 -38.27
C ILE A 249 -11.73 -14.03 -37.55
N GLN A 250 -11.52 -15.01 -36.65
CA GLN A 250 -12.59 -15.59 -35.82
C GLN A 250 -13.22 -14.60 -34.84
N GLN A 251 -12.51 -13.52 -34.49
CA GLN A 251 -13.06 -12.40 -33.71
C GLN A 251 -13.82 -11.38 -34.56
N GLY A 252 -14.02 -11.67 -35.86
CA GLY A 252 -14.78 -10.82 -36.78
C GLY A 252 -13.95 -9.73 -37.48
N MET A 253 -12.62 -9.75 -37.37
CA MET A 253 -11.75 -8.85 -38.13
C MET A 253 -11.63 -9.28 -39.59
N ASP A 254 -11.49 -8.32 -40.50
CA ASP A 254 -11.14 -8.66 -41.87
C ASP A 254 -9.69 -9.18 -41.98
N LYS A 255 -9.37 -9.93 -43.03
CA LYS A 255 -8.03 -10.53 -43.21
C LYS A 255 -6.90 -9.48 -43.22
N LYS A 256 -7.17 -8.26 -43.69
CA LYS A 256 -6.19 -7.18 -43.79
C LYS A 256 -5.88 -6.60 -42.41
N GLU A 257 -6.88 -6.46 -41.56
CA GLU A 257 -6.79 -6.02 -40.17
C GLU A 257 -6.17 -7.10 -39.28
N ALA A 258 -6.60 -8.35 -39.43
CA ALA A 258 -6.04 -9.51 -38.74
C ALA A 258 -4.52 -9.65 -38.97
N MET A 259 -4.06 -9.53 -40.22
CA MET A 259 -2.62 -9.51 -40.53
C MET A 259 -1.87 -8.32 -39.90
N LYS A 260 -2.53 -7.17 -39.71
CA LYS A 260 -1.92 -5.98 -39.09
C LYS A 260 -1.80 -6.16 -37.58
N CYS A 261 -2.80 -6.73 -36.92
CA CYS A 261 -2.77 -7.06 -35.50
C CYS A 261 -1.68 -8.12 -35.23
N ALA A 262 -1.68 -9.24 -35.94
CA ALA A 262 -0.68 -10.29 -35.80
C ALA A 262 0.76 -9.78 -36.04
N ALA A 263 0.96 -8.87 -37.01
CA ALA A 263 2.27 -8.24 -37.25
C ALA A 263 2.72 -7.38 -36.05
N LYS A 264 1.80 -6.58 -35.49
CA LYS A 264 2.06 -5.72 -34.34
C LYS A 264 2.42 -6.53 -33.10
N ASP A 265 1.67 -7.59 -32.81
CA ASP A 265 1.87 -8.42 -31.61
C ASP A 265 3.17 -9.23 -31.70
N ARG A 266 3.55 -9.66 -32.91
CA ARG A 266 4.82 -10.34 -33.17
C ARG A 266 6.02 -9.41 -33.35
N GLY A 267 5.80 -8.10 -33.39
CA GLY A 267 6.87 -7.11 -33.64
C GLY A 267 7.52 -7.17 -35.03
N VAL A 268 6.84 -7.76 -36.03
CA VAL A 268 7.34 -7.91 -37.41
C VAL A 268 6.56 -7.03 -38.40
N SER A 269 7.02 -6.91 -39.66
CA SER A 269 6.26 -6.15 -40.65
C SER A 269 5.06 -6.93 -41.16
N LYS A 270 4.00 -6.22 -41.57
CA LYS A 270 2.84 -6.85 -42.23
C LYS A 270 3.22 -7.59 -43.52
N ARG A 271 4.30 -7.18 -44.18
CA ARG A 271 4.81 -7.85 -45.38
C ARG A 271 5.38 -9.23 -45.03
N ASP A 272 6.03 -9.36 -43.88
CA ASP A 272 6.58 -10.65 -43.42
C ASP A 272 5.46 -11.64 -43.09
N ILE A 273 4.38 -11.16 -42.45
CA ILE A 273 3.16 -11.95 -42.24
C ILE A 273 2.54 -12.37 -43.58
N TYR A 274 2.40 -11.45 -44.54
CA TYR A 274 1.84 -11.78 -45.85
C TYR A 274 2.67 -12.84 -46.59
N ASN A 275 4.00 -12.71 -46.59
CA ASN A 275 4.90 -13.67 -47.23
C ASN A 275 4.85 -15.06 -46.59
N ALA A 276 4.63 -15.13 -45.27
CA ALA A 276 4.50 -16.39 -44.54
C ALA A 276 3.14 -17.09 -44.72
N LEU A 277 2.16 -16.42 -45.34
CA LEU A 277 0.81 -16.96 -45.61
C LEU A 277 0.60 -17.35 -47.09
N LEU A 278 1.63 -17.19 -47.93
CA LEU A 278 1.66 -17.63 -49.33
C LEU A 278 2.06 -19.10 -49.42
#